data_AF-A0A420MFN1-F1
#
_entry.id   AF-A0A420MFN1-F1
#
_cell.length_a   1.000
_cell.length_b   1.000
_cell.length_c   1.000
_cell.angle_alpha   90.00
_cell.angle_beta   90.00
_cell.angle_gamma   90.00
#
_symmetry.space_group_name_H-M   'P 1'
#
loop_
_entity.id
_entity.type
_entity.pdbx_description
1 polymer ?
#
loop_
_entity_poly.entity_id
_entity_poly.type
_entity_poly.pdbx_seq_one_letter_code
_entity_poly.pdbx_strand_id
1 'polypeptide(L)'
;MDSNLELYKSLLHLDPLERHERMLHLPRSERFRVASIVEREKLKQMLQEKLAGRDLIGMALSDPYEFRDSVLLQNALLGRTSYTVDETKMVKRIMGEHTYDGEGLFDAIANFDQATYLYSAIPIDAWKLVYCDLYYVDGAKAFMRAVFGTRSFKPLRHELERTYAVT
;
A
#
# COMPACT_ATOMS: atom_id res chain seq x y z
N MET A 1 22.34 15.45 -15.89
CA MET A 1 21.93 14.04 -16.11
C MET A 1 22.59 13.22 -15.01
N ASP A 2 21.86 12.31 -14.35
CA ASP A 2 22.41 11.50 -13.25
C ASP A 2 23.13 10.28 -13.83
N SER A 3 24.47 10.32 -13.91
CA SER A 3 25.28 9.27 -14.53
C SER A 3 25.11 7.89 -13.88
N ASN A 4 24.87 7.85 -12.56
CA ASN A 4 24.68 6.58 -11.84
C ASN A 4 23.32 5.95 -12.18
N LEU A 5 22.29 6.79 -12.38
CA LEU A 5 20.98 6.34 -12.82
C LEU A 5 21.01 5.79 -14.25
N GLU A 6 21.69 6.50 -15.15
CA GLU A 6 21.85 6.06 -16.56
C GLU A 6 22.63 4.75 -16.64
N LEU A 7 23.71 4.62 -15.85
CA LEU A 7 24.42 3.36 -15.70
C LEU A 7 23.47 2.25 -15.23
N TYR A 8 22.71 2.48 -14.16
CA TYR A 8 21.79 1.46 -13.64
C TYR A 8 20.74 1.04 -14.69
N LYS A 9 20.14 2.01 -15.41
CA LYS A 9 19.19 1.75 -16.50
C LYS A 9 19.80 0.91 -17.62
N SER A 10 21.05 1.21 -18.00
CA SER A 10 21.77 0.44 -19.01
C SER A 10 21.99 -1.02 -18.62
N LEU A 11 22.01 -1.35 -17.32
CA LEU A 11 22.25 -2.69 -16.79
C LEU A 11 20.97 -3.48 -16.50
N LEU A 12 19.78 -2.94 -16.81
CA LEU A 12 18.50 -3.59 -16.52
C LEU A 12 18.27 -4.90 -17.27
N HIS A 13 18.96 -5.10 -18.39
CA HIS A 13 18.90 -6.32 -19.18
C HIS A 13 19.71 -7.49 -18.57
N LEU A 14 20.57 -7.20 -17.58
CA LEU A 14 21.40 -8.21 -16.92
C LEU A 14 20.65 -8.86 -15.76
N ASP A 15 21.14 -10.05 -15.38
CA ASP A 15 20.73 -10.75 -14.17
C ASP A 15 20.97 -9.87 -12.91
N PRO A 16 20.13 -9.97 -11.86
CA PRO A 16 20.30 -9.20 -10.64
C PRO A 16 21.69 -9.32 -9.99
N LEU A 17 22.33 -10.49 -10.06
CA LEU A 17 23.66 -10.70 -9.49
C LEU A 17 24.73 -9.94 -10.29
N GLU A 18 24.76 -10.09 -11.61
CA GLU A 18 25.69 -9.39 -12.49
C GLU A 18 25.52 -7.86 -12.39
N ARG A 19 24.26 -7.40 -12.32
CA ARG A 19 23.95 -5.99 -12.09
C ARG A 19 24.51 -5.52 -10.75
N HIS A 20 24.37 -6.31 -9.69
CA HIS A 20 24.93 -5.98 -8.38
C HIS A 20 26.44 -5.83 -8.44
N GLU A 21 27.13 -6.78 -9.08
CA GLU A 21 28.59 -6.76 -9.25
C GLU A 21 29.07 -5.53 -10.01
N ARG A 22 28.43 -5.21 -11.14
CA ARG A 22 28.72 -4.02 -11.95
C ARG A 22 28.56 -2.72 -11.17
N MET A 23 27.70 -2.71 -10.16
CA MET A 23 27.39 -1.55 -9.32
C MET A 23 28.24 -1.47 -8.04
N LEU A 24 29.10 -2.47 -7.73
CA LEU A 24 29.85 -2.54 -6.47
C LEU A 24 30.78 -1.35 -6.21
N HIS A 25 31.23 -0.68 -7.28
CA HIS A 25 32.04 0.53 -7.18
C HIS A 25 31.29 1.73 -6.57
N LEU A 26 29.95 1.69 -6.55
CA LEU A 26 29.13 2.72 -5.91
C LEU A 26 28.87 2.41 -4.42
N PRO A 27 28.78 3.46 -3.58
CA PRO A 27 28.30 3.32 -2.21
C PRO A 27 26.94 2.60 -2.16
N ARG A 28 26.70 1.85 -1.09
CA ARG A 28 25.43 1.13 -0.90
C ARG A 28 24.22 2.06 -0.96
N SER A 29 24.33 3.27 -0.41
CA SER A 29 23.29 4.30 -0.46
C SER A 29 22.94 4.71 -1.89
N GLU A 30 23.94 4.92 -2.73
CA GLU A 30 23.74 5.29 -4.14
C GLU A 30 23.12 4.15 -4.93
N ARG A 31 23.58 2.90 -4.73
CA ARG A 31 22.96 1.72 -5.35
C ARG A 31 21.48 1.59 -4.98
N PHE A 32 21.15 1.80 -3.71
CA PHE A 32 19.77 1.76 -3.24
C PHE A 32 18.94 2.91 -3.83
N ARG A 33 19.50 4.12 -3.89
CA ARG A 33 18.86 5.30 -4.48
C ARG A 33 18.48 5.08 -5.94
N VAL A 34 19.43 4.66 -6.78
CA VAL A 34 19.18 4.47 -8.22
C VAL A 34 18.21 3.31 -8.49
N ALA A 35 18.31 2.21 -7.73
CA ALA A 35 17.36 1.11 -7.80
C ALA A 35 15.93 1.57 -7.44
N SER A 36 15.81 2.33 -6.34
CA SER A 36 14.52 2.89 -5.90
C SER A 36 13.89 3.79 -6.95
N ILE A 37 14.68 4.62 -7.64
CA ILE A 37 14.17 5.51 -8.71
C ILE A 37 13.61 4.67 -9.86
N VAL A 38 14.37 3.70 -10.34
CA VAL A 38 13.95 2.87 -11.48
C VAL A 38 12.72 2.01 -11.15
N GLU A 39 12.65 1.47 -9.94
CA GLU A 39 11.48 0.72 -9.50
C GLU A 39 10.23 1.61 -9.46
N ARG A 40 10.34 2.84 -8.94
CA ARG A 40 9.24 3.82 -8.95
C ARG A 40 8.82 4.20 -10.37
N GLU A 41 9.78 4.44 -11.27
CA GLU A 41 9.49 4.73 -12.68
C GLU A 41 8.74 3.58 -13.33
N LYS A 42 9.17 2.33 -13.09
CA LYS A 42 8.50 1.13 -13.61
C LYS A 42 7.07 1.00 -13.09
N LEU A 43 6.86 1.16 -11.78
CA LEU A 43 5.50 1.11 -11.18
C LEU A 43 4.60 2.20 -11.75
N LYS A 44 5.12 3.42 -11.93
CA LYS A 44 4.39 4.53 -12.54
C LYS A 44 4.01 4.21 -13.99
N GLN A 45 4.92 3.65 -14.77
CA GLN A 45 4.66 3.23 -16.14
C GLN A 45 3.59 2.14 -16.20
N MET A 46 3.70 1.10 -15.38
CA MET A 46 2.70 0.04 -15.29
C MET A 46 1.31 0.58 -14.92
N LEU A 47 1.24 1.58 -14.05
CA LEU A 47 -0.03 2.21 -13.68
C LEU A 47 -0.59 3.00 -14.87
N GLN A 48 0.23 3.77 -15.58
CA GLN A 48 -0.18 4.50 -16.78
C GLN A 48 -0.69 3.55 -17.87
N GLU A 49 -0.02 2.42 -18.08
CA GLU A 49 -0.43 1.39 -19.04
C GLU A 49 -1.76 0.75 -18.64
N LYS A 50 -1.98 0.43 -17.36
CA LYS A 50 -3.27 -0.12 -16.87
C LYS A 50 -4.42 0.87 -16.97
N LEU A 51 -4.15 2.15 -16.71
CA LEU A 51 -5.15 3.21 -16.88
C LEU A 51 -5.46 3.41 -18.37
N ALA A 52 -4.45 3.33 -19.24
CA ALA A 52 -4.60 3.53 -20.69
C ALA A 52 -5.35 4.83 -21.04
N GLY A 53 -5.15 5.90 -20.24
CA GLY A 53 -5.83 7.18 -20.39
C GLY A 53 -7.28 7.23 -19.87
N ARG A 54 -7.80 6.13 -19.30
CA ARG A 54 -9.10 6.09 -18.64
C ARG A 54 -9.06 6.81 -17.29
N ASP A 55 -10.20 7.37 -16.89
CA ASP A 55 -10.37 7.94 -15.57
C ASP A 55 -10.43 6.85 -14.50
N LEU A 56 -9.56 6.95 -13.49
CA LEU A 56 -9.42 5.95 -12.44
C LEU A 56 -10.71 5.74 -11.64
N ILE A 57 -11.43 6.83 -11.33
CA ILE A 57 -12.68 6.79 -10.59
C ILE A 57 -13.79 6.20 -11.46
N GLY A 58 -13.87 6.65 -12.72
CA GLY A 58 -14.79 6.13 -13.71
C GLY A 58 -14.64 4.62 -13.93
N MET A 59 -13.39 4.12 -13.98
CA MET A 59 -13.12 2.68 -14.03
C MET A 59 -13.66 1.96 -12.80
N ALA A 60 -13.36 2.45 -11.60
CA ALA A 60 -13.81 1.82 -10.35
C ALA A 60 -15.33 1.78 -10.22
N LEU A 61 -16.03 2.81 -10.70
CA LEU A 61 -17.49 2.86 -10.71
C LEU A 61 -18.13 1.96 -11.77
N SER A 62 -17.47 1.78 -12.92
CA SER A 62 -17.99 1.01 -14.05
C SER A 62 -17.75 -0.49 -13.87
N ASP A 63 -16.56 -0.88 -13.44
CA ASP A 63 -16.18 -2.27 -13.20
C ASP A 63 -15.20 -2.40 -12.01
N PRO A 64 -15.72 -2.55 -10.78
CA PRO A 64 -14.90 -2.79 -9.59
C PRO A 64 -14.05 -4.06 -9.68
N TYR A 65 -14.40 -5.04 -10.52
CA TYR A 65 -13.66 -6.30 -10.62
C TYR A 65 -12.28 -6.12 -11.26
N GLU A 66 -12.08 -5.12 -12.14
CA GLU A 66 -10.75 -4.78 -12.68
C GLU A 66 -9.74 -4.43 -11.57
N PHE A 67 -10.23 -3.95 -10.43
CA PHE A 67 -9.41 -3.58 -9.28
C PHE A 67 -9.06 -4.79 -8.42
N ARG A 68 -9.93 -5.80 -8.34
CA ARG A 68 -9.75 -6.94 -7.43
C ARG A 68 -8.44 -7.70 -7.67
N ASP A 69 -8.05 -7.86 -8.93
CA ASP A 69 -6.85 -8.62 -9.31
C ASP A 69 -5.62 -7.71 -9.55
N SER A 70 -5.71 -6.43 -9.17
CA SER A 70 -4.68 -5.44 -9.50
C SER A 70 -4.38 -4.53 -8.31
N VAL A 71 -3.47 -4.99 -7.44
CA VAL A 71 -2.92 -4.22 -6.30
C VAL A 71 -2.49 -2.81 -6.69
N LEU A 72 -1.90 -2.65 -7.88
CA LEU A 72 -1.48 -1.35 -8.40
C LEU A 72 -2.66 -0.37 -8.60
N LEU A 73 -3.80 -0.87 -9.08
CA LEU A 73 -5.00 -0.07 -9.30
C LEU A 73 -5.73 0.21 -7.98
N GLN A 74 -5.79 -0.79 -7.08
CA GLN A 74 -6.34 -0.62 -5.73
C GLN A 74 -5.60 0.48 -4.98
N ASN A 75 -4.27 0.39 -4.96
CA ASN A 75 -3.42 1.38 -4.33
C ASN A 75 -3.61 2.76 -4.96
N ALA A 76 -3.64 2.86 -6.29
CA ALA A 76 -3.89 4.13 -6.97
C ALA A 76 -5.26 4.73 -6.58
N LEU A 77 -6.33 3.93 -6.57
CA LEU A 77 -7.68 4.37 -6.21
C LEU A 77 -7.76 4.89 -4.78
N LEU A 78 -7.04 4.24 -3.86
CA LEU A 78 -6.98 4.61 -2.45
C LEU A 78 -5.96 5.71 -2.15
N GLY A 79 -5.29 6.28 -3.17
CA GLY A 79 -4.24 7.28 -2.98
C GLY A 79 -2.99 6.74 -2.28
N ARG A 80 -2.76 5.42 -2.34
CA ARG A 80 -1.64 4.72 -1.72
C ARG A 80 -0.49 4.50 -2.68
N THR A 81 0.69 4.35 -2.10
CA THR A 81 1.89 3.97 -2.84
C THR A 81 1.91 2.46 -3.05
N SER A 82 2.25 2.01 -4.26
CA SER A 82 2.61 0.60 -4.52
C SER A 82 4.10 0.32 -4.30
N TYR A 83 4.85 1.33 -3.85
CA TYR A 83 6.27 1.19 -3.52
C TYR A 83 6.39 0.79 -2.04
N THR A 84 6.73 -0.48 -1.80
CA THR A 84 6.71 -1.12 -0.48
C THR A 84 7.45 -0.33 0.59
N VAL A 85 8.62 0.26 0.27
CA VAL A 85 9.37 1.06 1.26
C VAL A 85 8.60 2.29 1.73
N ASP A 86 7.86 2.95 0.83
CA ASP A 86 7.04 4.10 1.21
C ASP A 86 5.79 3.67 1.97
N GLU A 87 5.21 2.52 1.61
CA GLU A 87 4.09 1.90 2.33
C GLU A 87 4.51 1.54 3.76
N THR A 88 5.63 0.83 3.95
CA THR A 88 6.17 0.53 5.27
C THR A 88 6.44 1.80 6.07
N LYS A 89 6.98 2.86 5.45
CA LYS A 89 7.16 4.16 6.13
C LYS A 89 5.85 4.83 6.50
N MET A 90 4.79 4.63 5.72
CA MET A 90 3.45 5.13 6.05
C MET A 90 2.87 4.34 7.22
N VAL A 91 2.89 3.00 7.15
CA VAL A 91 2.41 2.12 8.22
C VAL A 91 3.14 2.38 9.53
N LYS A 92 4.47 2.49 9.51
CA LYS A 92 5.26 2.86 10.72
C LYS A 92 4.91 4.23 11.29
N ARG A 93 4.56 5.20 10.44
CA ARG A 93 4.09 6.50 10.92
C ARG A 93 2.73 6.40 11.60
N ILE A 94 1.87 5.50 11.13
CA ILE A 94 0.53 5.29 11.68
C ILE A 94 0.58 4.42 12.95
N MET A 95 1.34 3.33 12.96
CA MET A 95 1.39 2.32 14.03
C MET A 95 2.49 2.53 15.06
N GLY A 96 3.38 3.51 14.86
CA GLY A 96 4.61 3.70 15.64
C GLY A 96 5.79 2.88 15.09
N GLU A 97 6.99 3.10 15.63
CA GLU A 97 8.24 2.46 15.15
C GLU A 97 8.27 0.92 15.23
N HIS A 98 7.22 0.30 15.78
CA HIS A 98 7.06 -1.14 15.74
C HIS A 98 7.05 -1.60 14.28
N THR A 99 7.77 -2.69 14.03
CA THR A 99 8.12 -3.20 12.70
C THR A 99 6.93 -3.82 11.97
N TYR A 100 5.94 -3.00 11.64
CA TYR A 100 4.79 -3.41 10.83
C TYR A 100 4.95 -2.88 9.39
N ASP A 101 4.84 -3.79 8.44
CA ASP A 101 4.49 -3.49 7.05
C ASP A 101 2.96 -3.60 6.87
N GLY A 102 2.47 -3.52 5.63
CA GLY A 102 1.03 -3.62 5.36
C GLY A 102 0.41 -4.92 5.87
N GLU A 103 1.10 -6.05 5.71
CA GLU A 103 0.66 -7.36 6.21
C GLU A 103 0.61 -7.40 7.74
N GLY A 104 1.67 -6.92 8.41
CA GLY A 104 1.71 -6.82 9.86
C GLY A 104 0.60 -5.91 10.44
N LEU A 105 0.14 -4.90 9.69
CA LEU A 105 -1.00 -4.09 10.07
C LEU A 105 -2.31 -4.88 10.02
N PHE A 106 -2.54 -5.65 8.94
CA PHE A 106 -3.74 -6.50 8.84
C PHE A 106 -3.75 -7.56 9.92
N ASP A 107 -2.62 -8.20 10.20
CA ASP A 107 -2.48 -9.19 11.28
C ASP A 107 -2.79 -8.58 12.65
N ALA A 108 -2.28 -7.38 12.93
CA ALA A 108 -2.56 -6.67 14.18
C ALA A 108 -4.06 -6.35 14.33
N ILE A 109 -4.72 -5.92 13.25
CA ILE A 109 -6.16 -5.63 13.26
C ILE A 109 -7.01 -6.91 13.30
N ALA A 110 -6.60 -7.98 12.63
CA ALA A 110 -7.31 -9.26 12.67
C ALA A 110 -7.29 -9.90 14.05
N ASN A 111 -6.21 -9.68 14.81
CA ASN A 111 -5.99 -10.23 16.15
C ASN A 111 -6.13 -9.18 17.27
N PHE A 112 -6.87 -8.09 17.02
CA PHE A 112 -6.98 -6.95 17.95
C PHE A 112 -7.54 -7.31 19.34
N ASP A 113 -8.28 -8.41 19.43
CA ASP A 113 -8.92 -8.91 20.65
C ASP A 113 -8.04 -9.90 21.44
N GLN A 114 -6.89 -10.29 20.88
CA GLN A 114 -5.95 -11.19 21.53
C GLN A 114 -5.05 -10.45 22.52
N ALA A 115 -4.80 -11.08 23.68
CA ALA A 115 -4.03 -10.52 24.79
C ALA A 115 -2.61 -10.03 24.40
N THR A 116 -2.03 -10.59 23.34
CA THR A 116 -0.71 -10.21 22.82
C THR A 116 -0.71 -8.84 22.14
N TYR A 117 -1.82 -8.44 21.52
CA TYR A 117 -1.98 -7.15 20.81
C TYR A 117 -2.68 -6.09 21.67
N LEU A 118 -3.24 -6.47 22.82
CA LEU A 118 -3.84 -5.55 23.80
C LEU A 118 -2.87 -4.49 24.35
N TYR A 119 -1.56 -4.74 24.30
CA TYR A 119 -0.53 -3.82 24.79
C TYR A 119 -0.23 -2.65 23.84
N SER A 120 -0.70 -2.72 22.60
CA SER A 120 -0.55 -1.65 21.62
C SER A 120 -1.94 -1.17 21.20
N ALA A 121 -2.41 -0.08 21.79
CA ALA A 121 -3.65 0.56 21.33
C ALA A 121 -3.51 0.90 19.84
N ILE A 122 -4.20 0.15 18.98
CA ILE A 122 -4.16 0.35 17.53
C ILE A 122 -4.70 1.76 17.23
N PRO A 123 -3.90 2.65 16.61
CA PRO A 123 -4.34 4.02 16.36
C PRO A 123 -5.56 4.09 15.45
N ILE A 124 -6.38 5.11 15.64
CA ILE A 124 -7.60 5.31 14.84
C ILE A 124 -7.33 5.31 13.33
N ASP A 125 -6.23 5.91 12.89
CA ASP A 125 -5.91 6.02 11.47
C ASP A 125 -5.53 4.67 10.84
N ALA A 126 -5.05 3.70 11.63
CA ALA A 126 -4.84 2.32 11.20
C ALA A 126 -6.18 1.62 10.92
N TRP A 127 -7.16 1.81 11.79
CA TRP A 127 -8.52 1.30 11.60
C TRP A 127 -9.20 1.90 10.36
N LYS A 128 -9.01 3.21 10.11
CA LYS A 128 -9.53 3.88 8.90
C LYS A 128 -8.90 3.28 7.63
N LEU A 129 -7.59 3.02 7.66
CA LEU A 129 -6.85 2.43 6.55
C LEU A 129 -7.45 1.07 6.17
N VAL A 130 -7.57 0.16 7.14
CA VAL A 130 -8.09 -1.20 6.90
C VAL A 130 -9.57 -1.21 6.58
N TYR A 131 -10.37 -0.29 7.16
CA TYR A 131 -11.77 -0.12 6.77
C TYR A 131 -11.90 0.21 5.28
N CYS A 132 -11.08 1.14 4.77
CA CYS A 132 -11.08 1.49 3.36
C CYS A 132 -10.70 0.30 2.46
N ASP A 133 -9.74 -0.53 2.87
CA ASP A 133 -9.37 -1.73 2.10
C ASP A 133 -10.52 -2.73 2.03
N LEU A 134 -11.09 -3.07 3.18
CA LEU A 134 -12.16 -4.06 3.26
C LEU A 134 -13.44 -3.60 2.57
N TYR A 135 -13.73 -2.30 2.62
CA TYR A 135 -14.92 -1.73 2.00
C TYR A 135 -14.79 -1.59 0.49
N TYR A 136 -13.68 -1.01 0.02
CA TYR A 136 -13.53 -0.61 -1.39
C TYR A 136 -12.79 -1.63 -2.25
N VAL A 137 -11.97 -2.50 -1.66
CA VAL A 137 -11.16 -3.49 -2.41
C VAL A 137 -11.78 -4.89 -2.32
N ASP A 138 -12.00 -5.40 -1.12
CA ASP A 138 -12.46 -6.78 -0.94
C ASP A 138 -13.98 -6.95 -0.97
N GLY A 139 -14.74 -5.85 -0.90
CA GLY A 139 -16.20 -5.88 -0.80
C GLY A 139 -16.69 -6.71 0.40
N ALA A 140 -15.83 -6.90 1.42
CA ALA A 140 -15.99 -7.86 2.51
C ALA A 140 -16.93 -7.32 3.59
N LYS A 141 -18.19 -7.04 3.19
CA LYS A 141 -19.26 -6.54 4.07
C LYS A 141 -19.49 -7.43 5.30
N ALA A 142 -19.21 -8.73 5.20
CA ALA A 142 -19.33 -9.69 6.30
C ALA A 142 -18.26 -9.48 7.40
N PHE A 143 -16.98 -9.35 7.02
CA PHE A 143 -15.89 -9.09 7.97
C PHE A 143 -16.06 -7.71 8.63
N MET A 144 -16.46 -6.71 7.85
CA MET A 144 -16.78 -5.38 8.35
C MET A 144 -17.91 -5.39 9.40
N ARG A 145 -18.96 -6.19 9.19
CA ARG A 145 -20.02 -6.36 10.21
C ARG A 145 -19.53 -7.09 11.45
N ALA A 146 -18.64 -8.07 11.31
CA ALA A 146 -18.12 -8.82 12.44
C ALA A 146 -17.25 -7.93 13.34
N VAL A 147 -16.33 -7.17 12.76
CA VAL A 147 -15.37 -6.33 13.50
C VAL A 147 -16.00 -5.02 13.96
N PHE A 148 -16.59 -4.24 13.04
CA PHE A 148 -17.18 -2.93 13.34
C PHE A 148 -18.65 -2.99 13.84
N GLY A 149 -19.26 -4.18 13.87
CA GLY A 149 -20.57 -4.39 14.50
C GLY A 149 -20.50 -4.64 16.02
N THR A 150 -19.30 -4.89 16.56
CA THR A 150 -19.10 -5.00 18.01
C THR A 150 -19.35 -3.64 18.69
N ARG A 151 -19.95 -3.66 19.89
CA ARG A 151 -20.39 -2.45 20.61
C ARG A 151 -19.28 -1.40 20.79
N SER A 152 -18.02 -1.84 20.88
CA SER A 152 -16.84 -1.00 21.10
C SER A 152 -16.45 -0.14 19.90
N PHE A 153 -16.85 -0.52 18.68
CA PHE A 153 -16.45 0.15 17.44
C PHE A 153 -17.61 0.86 16.72
N LYS A 154 -18.82 0.83 17.29
CA LYS A 154 -19.99 1.57 16.78
C LYS A 154 -19.74 3.07 16.55
N PRO A 155 -19.02 3.80 17.43
CA PRO A 155 -18.71 5.21 17.19
C PRO A 155 -17.82 5.40 15.96
N LEU A 156 -16.79 4.54 15.83
CA LEU A 156 -15.89 4.52 14.66
C LEU A 156 -16.63 4.28 13.36
N ARG A 157 -17.51 3.28 13.38
CA ARG A 157 -18.33 2.92 12.23
C ARG A 157 -19.23 4.09 11.83
N HIS A 158 -19.88 4.75 12.79
CA HIS A 158 -20.72 5.90 12.51
C HIS A 158 -19.93 7.10 11.98
N GLU A 159 -18.70 7.31 12.45
CA GLU A 159 -17.80 8.36 11.99
C GLU A 159 -17.27 8.07 10.57
N LEU A 160 -16.88 6.82 10.29
CA LEU A 160 -16.43 6.33 8.99
C LEU A 160 -17.56 6.32 7.95
N GLU A 161 -18.75 5.85 8.33
CA GLU A 161 -19.95 5.91 7.48
C GLU A 161 -20.36 7.38 7.24
N ARG A 162 -20.26 8.31 8.20
CA ARG A 162 -20.50 9.73 7.92
C ARG A 162 -19.46 10.37 6.99
N THR A 163 -18.19 10.00 7.14
CA THR A 163 -17.08 10.66 6.43
C THR A 163 -16.89 10.12 5.02
N TYR A 164 -17.23 8.85 4.80
CA TYR A 164 -16.98 8.14 3.54
C TYR A 164 -18.22 7.52 2.90
N ALA A 165 -19.43 7.66 3.47
CA ALA A 165 -20.66 7.41 2.71
C ALA A 165 -20.89 8.58 1.76
N VAL A 166 -20.48 8.39 0.51
CA VAL A 166 -21.00 9.17 -0.61
C VAL A 166 -22.45 8.71 -0.82
N THR A 167 -23.41 9.56 -0.47
CA THR A 167 -24.73 9.59 -1.13
C THR A 167 -24.60 10.18 -2.51
#